data_AF-A0A6N9THT8-F1
#
_entry.id   AF-A0A6N9THT8-F1
#
_cell.length_a   1.000
_cell.length_b   1.000
_cell.length_c   1.000
_cell.angle_alpha   90.00
_cell.angle_beta   90.00
_cell.angle_gamma   90.00
#
_symmetry.space_group_name_H-M   'P 1'
#
loop_
_entity.id
_entity.type
_entity.pdbx_description
1 polymer ?
#
loop_
_entity_poly.entity_id
_entity_poly.type
_entity_poly.pdbx_seq_one_letter_code
_entity_poly.pdbx_strand_id
1 'polypeptide(L)'
;MTKLAALSSEAIKESVHAKLEAYKNLNILEQFAMFIGKAQILEFGLKGLLTRMYGVPSENMKKWTLGKTKNELRDRGLRPDFITFLESVVNYRNDMAHEFLLNNAITQSMANFSERKLYGDLFRAIYELEKIIILYDWCEENNGWQ
;
A
#
# COMPACT_ATOMS: atom_id res chain seq x y z
N MET A 1 -26.10 -16.06 -8.03
CA MET A 1 -26.04 -14.94 -7.06
C MET A 1 -25.23 -15.41 -5.87
N THR A 2 -23.92 -15.19 -5.91
CA THR A 2 -23.03 -15.51 -4.79
C THR A 2 -23.31 -14.50 -3.68
N LYS A 3 -23.60 -15.01 -2.49
CA LYS A 3 -23.84 -14.22 -1.27
C LYS A 3 -22.61 -13.30 -1.08
N LEU A 4 -22.79 -11.98 -1.14
CA LEU A 4 -21.75 -11.00 -0.82
C LEU A 4 -21.25 -11.30 0.59
N ALA A 5 -20.11 -11.99 0.70
CA ALA A 5 -19.48 -12.27 1.98
C ALA A 5 -18.86 -10.95 2.45
N ALA A 6 -19.54 -10.28 3.38
CA ALA A 6 -18.98 -9.13 4.05
C ALA A 6 -17.64 -9.52 4.70
N LEU A 7 -16.57 -8.77 4.42
CA LEU A 7 -15.30 -8.92 5.14
C LEU A 7 -15.51 -8.53 6.59
N SER A 8 -15.47 -9.52 7.49
CA SER A 8 -15.37 -9.23 8.92
C SER A 8 -14.00 -8.67 9.26
N SER A 9 -13.92 -7.89 10.34
CA SER A 9 -12.65 -7.33 10.82
C SER A 9 -11.67 -8.45 11.22
N GLU A 10 -12.19 -9.57 11.70
CA GLU A 10 -11.45 -10.76 12.09
C GLU A 10 -10.84 -11.44 10.86
N ALA A 11 -11.62 -11.64 9.79
CA ALA A 11 -11.13 -12.23 8.55
C ALA A 11 -10.04 -11.38 7.88
N ILE A 12 -10.16 -10.04 7.95
CA ILE A 12 -9.10 -9.13 7.50
C ILE A 12 -7.83 -9.33 8.32
N LYS A 13 -7.93 -9.35 9.65
CA LYS A 13 -6.76 -9.52 10.53
C LYS A 13 -6.05 -10.85 10.27
N GLU A 14 -6.79 -11.95 10.17
CA GLU A 14 -6.23 -13.27 9.86
C GLU A 14 -5.53 -13.29 8.50
N SER A 15 -6.15 -12.69 7.49
CA SER A 15 -5.59 -12.58 6.14
C SER A 15 -4.30 -11.76 6.14
N VAL A 16 -4.27 -10.63 6.86
CA VAL A 16 -3.05 -9.82 7.01
C VAL A 16 -1.97 -10.63 7.73
N HIS A 17 -2.29 -11.30 8.83
CA HIS A 17 -1.32 -12.13 9.55
C HIS A 17 -0.72 -13.22 8.66
N ALA A 18 -1.54 -13.90 7.85
CA ALA A 18 -1.06 -14.89 6.90
C ALA A 18 -0.10 -14.28 5.85
N LYS A 19 -0.39 -13.06 5.36
CA LYS A 19 0.52 -12.34 4.44
C LYS A 19 1.82 -11.93 5.12
N LEU A 20 1.79 -11.58 6.40
CA LEU A 20 2.98 -11.18 7.17
C LEU A 20 3.99 -12.33 7.37
N GLU A 21 3.55 -13.59 7.29
CA GLU A 21 4.47 -14.74 7.34
C GLU A 21 5.56 -14.68 6.26
N ALA A 22 5.23 -14.13 5.09
CA ALA A 22 6.19 -13.95 3.99
C ALA A 22 7.35 -13.00 4.32
N TYR A 23 7.21 -12.16 5.35
CA TYR A 23 8.22 -11.19 5.78
C TYR A 23 9.13 -11.72 6.90
N LYS A 24 8.74 -12.77 7.63
CA LYS A 24 9.43 -13.20 8.86
C LYS A 24 10.89 -13.61 8.67
N ASN A 25 11.21 -14.18 7.52
CA ASN A 25 12.57 -14.65 7.20
C ASN A 25 13.39 -13.61 6.43
N LEU A 26 12.83 -12.42 6.19
CA LEU A 26 13.49 -11.36 5.44
C LEU A 26 14.22 -10.41 6.38
N ASN A 27 15.39 -9.95 5.98
CA ASN A 27 16.08 -8.85 6.65
C ASN A 27 15.36 -7.51 6.38
N ILE A 28 15.72 -6.44 7.11
CA ILE A 28 15.04 -5.13 7.00
C ILE A 28 15.07 -4.57 5.58
N LEU A 29 16.19 -4.72 4.86
CA LEU A 29 16.34 -4.26 3.49
C LEU A 29 15.41 -5.02 2.53
N GLU A 30 15.31 -6.33 2.71
CA GLU A 30 14.40 -7.18 1.93
C GLU A 30 12.93 -6.89 2.22
N GLN A 31 12.57 -6.68 3.49
CA GLN A 31 11.23 -6.26 3.89
C GLN A 31 10.87 -4.90 3.27
N PHE A 32 11.81 -3.95 3.30
CA PHE A 32 11.66 -2.64 2.67
C PHE A 32 11.50 -2.75 1.15
N ALA A 33 12.34 -3.55 0.48
CA ALA A 33 12.24 -3.77 -0.96
C ALA A 33 10.89 -4.40 -1.34
N MET A 34 10.41 -5.37 -0.56
CA MET A 34 9.10 -5.98 -0.77
C MET A 34 7.97 -4.98 -0.56
N PHE A 35 8.03 -4.14 0.48
CA PHE A 35 7.08 -3.07 0.73
C PHE A 35 7.00 -2.09 -0.46
N ILE A 36 8.13 -1.56 -0.92
CA ILE A 36 8.18 -0.64 -2.06
C ILE A 36 7.64 -1.30 -3.33
N GLY A 37 8.05 -2.54 -3.61
CA GLY A 37 7.59 -3.29 -4.78
C GLY A 37 6.08 -3.51 -4.78
N LYS A 38 5.51 -3.95 -3.65
CA LYS A 38 4.06 -4.13 -3.52
C LYS A 38 3.29 -2.82 -3.60
N ALA A 39 3.78 -1.74 -3.00
CA ALA A 39 3.15 -0.42 -3.12
C ALA A 39 3.13 0.08 -4.58
N GLN A 40 4.19 -0.22 -5.34
CA GLN A 40 4.24 0.10 -6.78
C GLN A 40 3.25 -0.76 -7.59
N ILE A 41 3.10 -2.05 -7.28
CA ILE A 41 2.09 -2.92 -7.91
C ILE A 41 0.68 -2.41 -7.62
N LEU A 42 0.39 -2.03 -6.37
CA LEU A 42 -0.88 -1.41 -5.99
C LEU A 42 -1.13 -0.12 -6.79
N GLU A 43 -0.12 0.75 -6.94
CA GLU A 43 -0.23 1.95 -7.77
C GLU A 43 -0.65 1.63 -9.21
N PHE A 44 -0.05 0.61 -9.82
CA PHE A 44 -0.41 0.17 -11.17
C PHE A 44 -1.84 -0.39 -11.24
N GLY A 45 -2.24 -1.20 -10.26
CA GLY A 45 -3.61 -1.71 -10.16
C GLY A 45 -4.64 -0.58 -10.10
N LEU A 46 -4.39 0.44 -9.27
CA LEU A 46 -5.25 1.60 -9.12
C LEU A 46 -5.31 2.50 -10.37
N LYS A 47 -4.21 2.63 -11.12
CA LYS A 47 -4.23 3.28 -12.45
C LYS A 47 -5.08 2.47 -13.44
N GLY A 48 -5.00 1.14 -13.39
CA GLY A 48 -5.87 0.25 -14.15
C GLY A 48 -7.34 0.42 -13.78
N LEU A 49 -7.64 0.57 -12.49
CA LEU A 49 -8.98 0.88 -11.99
C LEU A 49 -9.52 2.20 -12.57
N LEU A 50 -8.71 3.27 -12.54
CA LEU A 50 -9.06 4.56 -13.16
C LEU A 50 -9.38 4.45 -14.65
N THR A 51 -8.63 3.62 -15.36
CA THR A 51 -8.87 3.35 -16.79
C THR A 51 -10.21 2.65 -16.98
N ARG A 52 -10.44 1.56 -16.25
CA ARG A 52 -11.61 0.67 -16.44
C ARG A 52 -12.92 1.30 -15.96
N MET A 53 -12.92 1.94 -14.78
CA MET A 53 -14.14 2.49 -14.17
C MET A 53 -14.47 3.90 -14.65
N TYR A 54 -13.45 4.69 -14.97
CA TYR A 54 -13.64 6.13 -15.19
C TYR A 54 -13.05 6.64 -16.51
N GLY A 55 -12.56 5.74 -17.37
CA GLY A 55 -12.13 6.07 -18.73
C GLY A 55 -10.87 6.94 -18.79
N VAL A 56 -10.05 6.99 -17.74
CA VAL A 56 -8.80 7.78 -17.75
C VAL A 56 -7.78 7.08 -18.66
N PRO A 57 -7.27 7.73 -19.72
CA PRO A 57 -6.26 7.12 -20.58
C PRO A 57 -4.99 6.78 -19.81
N SER A 58 -4.47 5.56 -19.97
CA SER A 58 -3.25 5.09 -19.30
C SER A 58 -2.03 5.99 -19.58
N GLU A 59 -1.95 6.55 -20.79
CA GLU A 59 -0.94 7.51 -21.21
C GLU A 59 -0.86 8.74 -20.28
N ASN A 60 -2.01 9.23 -19.81
CA ASN A 60 -2.06 10.39 -18.91
C ASN A 60 -1.46 10.06 -17.55
N MET A 61 -1.48 8.79 -17.15
CA MET A 61 -1.12 8.32 -15.81
C MET A 61 0.31 7.80 -15.70
N LYS A 62 1.09 7.77 -16.80
CA LYS A 62 2.48 7.25 -16.82
C LYS A 62 3.37 7.84 -15.74
N LYS A 63 3.26 9.15 -15.51
CA LYS A 63 4.07 9.89 -14.52
C LYS A 63 3.37 10.10 -13.17
N TRP A 64 2.18 9.54 -12.97
CA TRP A 64 1.46 9.74 -11.72
C TRP A 64 2.10 8.91 -10.62
N THR A 65 2.14 9.48 -9.42
CA THR A 65 2.50 8.78 -8.19
C THR A 65 1.25 8.18 -7.54
N LEU A 66 1.42 7.27 -6.59
CA LEU A 66 0.35 6.71 -5.77
C LEU A 66 -0.51 7.82 -5.12
N GLY A 67 0.12 8.89 -4.63
CA GLY A 67 -0.59 10.04 -4.06
C GLY A 67 -1.48 10.76 -5.07
N LYS A 68 -1.02 10.95 -6.30
CA LYS A 68 -1.84 11.54 -7.38
C LYS A 68 -2.97 10.60 -7.79
N THR A 69 -2.69 9.31 -7.96
CA THR A 69 -3.69 8.28 -8.28
C THR A 69 -4.79 8.22 -7.21
N LYS A 70 -4.42 8.26 -5.92
CA LYS A 70 -5.36 8.33 -4.79
C LYS A 70 -6.26 9.57 -4.88
N ASN A 71 -5.67 10.75 -5.11
CA ASN A 71 -6.45 11.98 -5.22
C ASN A 71 -7.47 11.90 -6.36
N GLU A 72 -7.06 11.42 -7.53
CA GLU A 72 -7.98 11.26 -8.68
C GLU A 72 -9.12 10.28 -8.36
N LEU A 73 -8.83 9.14 -7.71
CA LEU A 73 -9.86 8.18 -7.30
C LEU A 73 -10.86 8.78 -6.31
N ARG A 74 -10.36 9.55 -5.34
CA ARG A 74 -11.19 10.28 -4.38
C ARG A 74 -12.10 11.28 -5.08
N ASP A 75 -11.53 12.09 -5.97
CA ASP A 75 -12.26 13.16 -6.65
C ASP A 75 -13.33 12.61 -7.61
N ARG A 76 -13.19 11.35 -8.04
CA ARG A 76 -14.19 10.58 -8.80
C ARG A 76 -15.17 9.77 -7.94
N GLY A 77 -15.12 9.95 -6.62
CA GLY A 77 -16.08 9.36 -5.69
C GLY A 77 -15.88 7.87 -5.42
N LEU A 78 -14.66 7.33 -5.56
CA LEU A 78 -14.37 5.98 -5.06
C LEU A 78 -14.66 5.92 -3.55
N ARG A 79 -15.11 4.76 -3.07
CA ARG A 79 -15.50 4.53 -1.67
C ARG A 79 -14.53 5.17 -0.64
N PRO A 80 -15.03 6.03 0.28
CA PRO A 80 -14.18 6.85 1.15
C PRO A 80 -13.28 6.09 2.12
N ASP A 81 -13.71 4.92 2.56
CA ASP A 81 -12.96 4.07 3.48
C ASP A 81 -11.71 3.46 2.82
N PHE A 82 -11.81 3.04 1.54
CA PHE A 82 -10.64 2.64 0.76
C PHE A 82 -9.66 3.80 0.60
N ILE A 83 -10.15 5.00 0.26
CA ILE A 83 -9.32 6.20 0.14
C ILE A 83 -8.61 6.53 1.45
N THR A 84 -9.30 6.38 2.59
CA THR A 84 -8.72 6.61 3.92
C THR A 84 -7.57 5.65 4.21
N PHE A 85 -7.73 4.35 3.91
CA PHE A 85 -6.63 3.40 4.05
C PHE A 85 -5.48 3.70 3.07
N LEU A 86 -5.79 4.15 1.86
CA LEU A 86 -4.79 4.46 0.84
C LEU A 86 -3.94 5.68 1.24
N GLU A 87 -4.53 6.67 1.90
CA GLU A 87 -3.81 7.82 2.45
C GLU A 87 -2.67 7.39 3.39
N SER A 88 -2.94 6.46 4.31
CA SER A 88 -1.93 5.94 5.24
C SER A 88 -0.76 5.31 4.49
N VAL A 89 -1.04 4.50 3.46
CA VAL A 89 0.01 3.85 2.65
C VAL A 89 0.81 4.86 1.84
N VAL A 90 0.19 5.91 1.30
CA VAL A 90 0.90 7.01 0.64
C VAL A 90 1.87 7.68 1.59
N ASN A 91 1.44 7.98 2.82
CA ASN A 91 2.29 8.61 3.83
C ASN A 91 3.45 7.69 4.20
N TYR A 92 3.19 6.42 4.53
CA TYR A 92 4.24 5.46 4.83
C TYR A 92 5.23 5.27 3.68
N ARG A 93 4.78 5.22 2.42
CA ARG A 93 5.70 5.11 1.27
C ARG A 93 6.64 6.31 1.19
N ASN A 94 6.12 7.51 1.42
CA ASN A 94 6.93 8.73 1.40
C ASN A 94 7.91 8.75 2.59
N ASP A 95 7.41 8.49 3.79
CA ASP A 95 8.22 8.49 5.02
C ASP A 95 9.32 7.42 4.94
N MET A 96 8.98 6.20 4.53
CA MET A 96 9.96 5.11 4.38
C MET A 96 10.95 5.38 3.25
N ALA A 97 10.54 6.00 2.14
CA ALA A 97 11.49 6.41 1.10
C ALA A 97 12.47 7.46 1.63
N HIS A 98 12.00 8.44 2.40
CA HIS A 98 12.85 9.44 3.03
C HIS A 98 13.79 8.84 4.08
N GLU A 99 13.28 8.04 5.01
CA GLU A 99 14.06 7.35 6.04
C GLU A 99 15.08 6.39 5.43
N PHE A 100 14.75 5.67 4.37
CA PHE A 100 15.68 4.79 3.68
C PHE A 100 16.78 5.56 2.94
N LEU A 101 16.44 6.68 2.28
CA LEU A 101 17.43 7.55 1.65
C LEU A 101 18.36 8.18 2.69
N LEU A 102 17.83 8.64 3.82
CA LEU A 102 18.62 9.15 4.94
C LEU A 102 19.54 8.06 5.48
N ASN A 103 19.04 6.85 5.74
CA ASN A 103 19.87 5.76 6.24
C ASN A 103 20.95 5.30 5.25
N ASN A 104 20.68 5.31 3.93
CA ASN A 104 21.70 5.00 2.91
C ASN A 104 22.71 6.13 2.67
N ALA A 105 22.32 7.38 2.87
CA ALA A 105 23.24 8.52 2.84
C ALA A 105 24.11 8.55 4.12
N ILE A 106 23.51 8.17 5.26
CA ILE A 106 24.13 8.16 6.59
C ILE A 106 24.96 6.88 6.84
N THR A 107 24.86 5.83 6.02
CA THR A 107 25.85 4.73 6.05
C THR A 107 27.28 5.20 5.73
N GLN A 108 27.48 6.45 5.28
CA GLN A 108 28.80 7.12 5.25
C GLN A 108 29.14 7.96 6.50
N SER A 109 28.22 8.23 7.41
CA SER A 109 28.45 8.98 8.65
C SER A 109 27.64 8.42 9.82
N MET A 110 28.19 7.44 10.53
CA MET A 110 27.61 6.91 11.76
C MET A 110 27.28 8.05 12.76
N ALA A 111 26.01 8.20 13.13
CA ALA A 111 25.51 8.53 14.48
C ALA A 111 24.01 8.89 14.44
N ASN A 112 23.20 8.18 15.24
CA ASN A 112 21.85 8.57 15.71
C ASN A 112 20.61 8.16 14.91
N PHE A 113 20.49 6.90 14.49
CA PHE A 113 19.16 6.33 14.26
C PHE A 113 18.99 4.97 14.95
N SER A 114 17.87 4.77 15.65
CA SER A 114 17.58 3.49 16.29
C SER A 114 16.95 2.54 15.28
N GLU A 115 17.64 1.45 14.95
CA GLU A 115 17.12 0.36 14.10
C GLU A 115 15.74 -0.13 14.57
N ARG A 116 15.46 -0.08 15.88
CA ARG A 116 14.16 -0.45 16.45
C ARG A 116 13.01 0.45 15.97
N LYS A 117 13.24 1.75 15.81
CA LYS A 117 12.23 2.69 15.30
C LYS A 117 11.96 2.41 13.81
N LEU A 118 13.03 2.26 13.01
CA LEU A 118 12.91 1.89 11.59
C LEU A 118 12.09 0.61 11.42
N TYR A 119 12.42 -0.41 12.21
CA TYR A 119 11.73 -1.69 12.19
C TYR A 119 10.25 -1.55 12.57
N GLY A 120 9.93 -0.80 13.63
CA GLY A 120 8.55 -0.58 14.05
C GLY A 120 7.71 0.16 13.02
N ASP A 121 8.29 1.19 12.38
CA ASP A 121 7.60 1.99 11.36
C ASP A 121 7.44 1.19 10.06
N LEU A 122 8.47 0.43 9.65
CA LEU A 122 8.39 -0.48 8.49
C LEU A 122 7.35 -1.58 8.71
N PHE A 123 7.30 -2.18 9.90
CA PHE A 123 6.29 -3.20 10.21
C PHE A 123 4.87 -2.65 10.10
N ARG A 124 4.62 -1.45 10.63
CA ARG A 124 3.32 -0.76 10.50
C ARG A 124 2.98 -0.44 9.05
N ALA A 125 3.96 0.04 8.29
CA ALA A 125 3.80 0.32 6.87
C ALA A 125 3.42 -0.94 6.07
N ILE A 126 4.10 -2.06 6.34
CA ILE A 126 3.78 -3.36 5.74
C ILE A 126 2.36 -3.81 6.13
N TYR A 127 2.00 -3.71 7.40
CA TYR A 127 0.67 -4.10 7.87
C TYR A 127 -0.45 -3.35 7.14
N GLU A 128 -0.35 -2.02 7.04
CA GLU A 128 -1.35 -1.20 6.35
C GLU A 128 -1.37 -1.47 4.84
N LEU A 129 -0.20 -1.75 4.23
CA LEU A 129 -0.11 -2.12 2.82
C LEU A 129 -0.82 -3.46 2.53
N GLU A 130 -0.56 -4.50 3.33
CA GLU A 130 -1.25 -5.80 3.14
C GLU A 130 -2.76 -5.65 3.33
N LYS A 131 -3.18 -4.86 4.32
CA LYS A 131 -4.59 -4.61 4.59
C LYS A 131 -5.30 -3.96 3.40
N ILE A 132 -4.70 -2.94 2.78
CA ILE A 132 -5.33 -2.31 1.61
C ILE A 132 -5.30 -3.22 0.37
N ILE A 133 -4.27 -4.06 0.21
CA ILE A 133 -4.21 -5.03 -0.89
C ILE A 133 -5.35 -6.05 -0.75
N ILE A 134 -5.59 -6.58 0.46
CA ILE A 134 -6.72 -7.48 0.72
C ILE A 134 -8.06 -6.80 0.40
N LEU A 135 -8.20 -5.53 0.78
CA LEU A 135 -9.41 -4.77 0.47
C LEU A 135 -9.58 -4.53 -1.03
N TYR A 136 -8.48 -4.24 -1.74
CA TYR A 136 -8.44 -4.10 -3.19
C TYR A 136 -8.88 -5.40 -3.87
N ASP A 137 -8.29 -6.53 -3.49
CA ASP A 137 -8.59 -7.85 -4.06
C ASP A 137 -10.07 -8.19 -3.87
N TRP A 138 -10.60 -7.98 -2.67
CA TRP A 138 -12.03 -8.21 -2.42
C TRP A 138 -12.93 -7.30 -3.25
N CYS A 139 -12.58 -6.02 -3.41
CA CYS A 139 -13.35 -5.11 -4.26
C CYS A 139 -13.33 -5.54 -5.73
N GLU A 140 -12.20 -5.99 -6.25
CA GLU A 140 -12.11 -6.55 -7.60
C GLU A 140 -12.97 -7.82 -7.76
N GLU A 141 -12.90 -8.75 -6.80
CA GLU A 141 -13.64 -10.02 -6.85
C GLU A 141 -15.15 -9.87 -6.69
N ASN A 142 -15.60 -8.88 -5.90
CA ASN A 142 -17.00 -8.70 -5.52
C ASN A 142 -17.65 -7.48 -6.20
N ASN A 143 -16.96 -6.82 -7.13
CA ASN A 143 -17.38 -5.55 -7.72
C ASN A 143 -17.72 -4.49 -6.64
N GLY A 144 -16.96 -4.48 -5.55
CA GLY A 144 -17.19 -3.70 -4.33
C GLY A 144 -16.61 -2.28 -4.38
N TRP A 145 -16.48 -1.71 -5.58
CA TRP A 145 -15.94 -0.35 -5.78
C TRP A 145 -17.01 0.75 -5.65
N GLN A 146 -18.29 0.37 -5.54
CA GLN A 146 -19.44 1.25 -5.31
C GLN A 146 -19.98 1.13 -3.89
#